data_AF-A0A3B8SQ84-F1
#
_entry.id   AF-A0A3B8SQ84-F1
#
_cell.length_a   1.000
_cell.length_b   1.000
_cell.length_c   1.000
_cell.angle_alpha   90.00
_cell.angle_beta   90.00
_cell.angle_gamma   90.00
#
_symmetry.space_group_name_H-M   'P 1'
#
loop_
_entity.id
_entity.type
_entity.pdbx_description
1 polymer ?
#
loop_
_entity_poly.entity_id
_entity_poly.type
_entity_poly.pdbx_seq_one_letter_code
_entity_poly.pdbx_strand_id
1 'polypeptide(L)'
;MKLIEKKCPNCGAKLSFNENDKNVHCEYCNANYEVKKDDTKIDNSEEDYDLVKIKKFASTIFTWFAFSSVVPFIIFLFIFGVVVFMIIMGIGNFIDSNEKFLRTNPIVEQKKDKYVTEISQIDEKTLEIIQKESLKKLNNQREFISSDIKSSDWTYAGMYLLVNKDDSVFFDRNALYDVYKKSYNGGSVNMEVYATIRYEDLKLMDDGKVSTSYNGYTYAPMLFVSGGHYYYVNGYDSNEDLFNKVIRNKTSDYNISSTNGLYVES
;
A
#
# COMPACT_ATOMS: atom_id res chain seq x y z
N MET A 1 10.01 -11.63 32.78
CA MET A 1 9.70 -12.39 31.56
C MET A 1 9.17 -11.42 30.54
N LYS A 2 9.76 -11.34 29.34
CA LYS A 2 9.35 -10.39 28.31
C LYS A 2 8.33 -11.07 27.40
N LEU A 3 7.12 -10.54 27.36
CA LEU A 3 6.07 -11.00 26.46
C LEU A 3 6.31 -10.36 25.09
N ILE A 4 6.34 -11.19 24.04
CA ILE A 4 6.52 -10.73 22.67
C ILE A 4 5.18 -10.84 21.96
N GLU A 5 4.72 -9.72 21.39
CA GLU A 5 3.51 -9.66 20.60
C GLU A 5 3.86 -9.58 19.10
N LYS A 6 3.36 -10.52 18.30
CA LYS A 6 3.52 -10.55 16.84
C LYS A 6 2.21 -10.90 16.14
N LYS A 7 2.13 -10.73 14.82
CA LYS A 7 0.98 -11.19 14.02
C LYS A 7 1.25 -12.57 13.44
N CYS A 8 0.22 -13.41 13.41
CA CYS A 8 0.24 -14.72 12.76
C CYS A 8 0.45 -14.56 11.25
N PRO A 9 1.48 -15.18 10.64
CA PRO A 9 1.71 -15.10 9.20
C PRO A 9 0.58 -15.71 8.34
N ASN A 10 -0.19 -16.66 8.89
CA ASN A 10 -1.21 -17.38 8.14
C ASN A 10 -2.58 -16.68 8.16
N CYS A 11 -2.96 -16.01 9.26
CA CYS A 11 -4.30 -15.42 9.40
C CYS A 11 -4.32 -13.97 9.92
N GLY A 12 -3.16 -13.38 10.24
CA GLY A 12 -3.06 -11.99 10.72
C GLY A 12 -3.47 -11.76 12.18
N ALA A 13 -3.97 -12.78 12.89
CA ALA A 13 -4.35 -12.68 14.30
C ALA A 13 -3.16 -12.38 15.23
N LYS A 14 -3.42 -11.78 16.39
CA LYS A 14 -2.39 -11.42 17.38
C LYS A 14 -1.89 -12.68 18.10
N LEU A 15 -0.58 -12.91 18.06
CA LEU A 15 0.14 -13.94 18.81
C LEU A 15 0.88 -13.30 19.97
N SER A 16 0.79 -13.92 21.13
CA SER A 16 1.50 -13.49 22.35
C SER A 16 2.22 -14.70 22.94
N PHE A 17 3.54 -14.61 23.06
CA PHE A 17 4.37 -15.71 23.54
C PHE A 17 5.59 -15.20 24.31
N ASN A 18 6.21 -16.09 25.08
CA ASN A 18 7.43 -15.79 25.81
C ASN A 18 8.65 -15.95 24.90
N GLU A 19 9.68 -15.14 25.11
CA GLU A 19 10.97 -15.23 24.41
C GLU A 19 11.67 -16.60 24.57
N ASN A 20 11.28 -17.39 25.58
CA ASN A 20 11.80 -18.74 25.81
C ASN A 20 10.92 -19.87 25.23
N ASP A 21 9.75 -19.55 24.67
CA ASP A 21 8.89 -20.55 24.07
C ASP A 21 9.55 -21.05 22.78
N LYS A 22 9.66 -22.37 22.64
CA LYS A 22 10.21 -22.99 21.41
C LYS A 22 9.20 -23.01 20.28
N ASN A 23 7.92 -23.07 20.62
CA ASN A 23 6.83 -23.16 19.67
C ASN A 23 5.70 -22.22 20.07
N VAL A 24 5.07 -21.59 19.08
CA VAL A 24 3.92 -20.71 19.25
C VAL A 24 2.77 -21.29 18.44
N HIS A 25 1.68 -21.57 19.14
CA HIS A 25 0.44 -22.02 18.54
C HIS A 25 -0.50 -20.84 18.28
N CYS A 26 -1.05 -20.76 17.08
CA CYS A 26 -2.10 -19.79 16.77
C CYS A 26 -3.48 -20.42 17.02
N GLU A 27 -4.19 -19.93 18.04
CA GLU A 27 -5.54 -20.41 18.41
C GLU A 27 -6.60 -20.17 17.31
N TYR A 28 -6.34 -19.24 16.38
CA TYR A 28 -7.33 -18.85 15.36
C TYR A 28 -7.27 -19.69 14.07
N CYS A 29 -6.09 -20.20 13.70
CA CYS A 29 -5.92 -20.98 12.47
C CYS A 29 -5.23 -22.33 12.68
N ASN A 30 -4.99 -22.70 13.95
CA ASN A 30 -4.31 -23.92 14.38
C ASN A 30 -2.90 -24.11 13.80
N ALA A 31 -2.29 -23.06 13.26
CA ALA A 31 -0.91 -23.11 12.77
C ALA A 31 0.10 -23.10 13.92
N ASN A 32 1.16 -23.88 13.79
CA ASN A 32 2.27 -23.95 14.75
C ASN A 32 3.53 -23.33 14.14
N TYR A 33 4.22 -22.49 14.92
CA TYR A 33 5.44 -21.81 14.50
C TYR A 33 6.58 -22.11 15.46
N GLU A 34 7.77 -22.43 14.93
CA GLU A 34 8.98 -22.55 15.74
C GLU A 34 9.59 -21.16 15.97
N VAL A 35 9.86 -20.82 17.23
CA VAL A 35 10.55 -19.57 17.59
C VAL A 35 12.04 -19.81 17.48
N LYS A 36 12.63 -19.35 16.37
CA LYS A 36 14.08 -19.32 16.21
C LYS A 36 14.62 -18.08 16.92
N LYS A 37 15.53 -18.29 17.87
CA LYS A 37 16.33 -17.21 18.44
C LYS A 37 17.34 -16.78 17.38
N ASP A 38 17.32 -15.51 17.02
CA ASP A 38 18.30 -14.92 16.13
C ASP A 38 19.53 -14.60 17.00
N ASP A 39 20.62 -15.35 16.86
CA ASP A 39 21.89 -15.10 17.59
C ASP A 39 22.66 -13.90 16.99
N THR A 40 21.97 -13.00 16.32
CA THR A 40 22.52 -11.70 15.96
C THR A 40 22.63 -10.87 17.24
N LYS A 41 23.84 -10.86 17.82
CA LYS A 41 24.29 -9.82 18.74
C LYS A 41 24.15 -8.46 18.04
N ILE A 42 22.96 -7.87 18.14
CA ILE A 42 22.78 -6.43 18.03
C ILE A 42 23.01 -5.92 19.44
N ASP A 43 24.26 -5.55 19.67
CA ASP A 43 24.74 -4.92 20.88
C ASP A 43 24.05 -3.57 21.03
N ASN A 44 23.00 -3.53 21.85
CA ASN A 44 22.40 -2.30 22.36
C ASN A 44 22.34 -2.43 23.89
N SER A 45 23.52 -2.45 24.50
CA SER A 45 23.74 -1.83 25.80
C SER A 45 25.00 -0.98 25.69
N GLU A 46 24.78 0.31 25.42
CA GLU A 46 25.56 1.39 26.01
C GLU A 46 25.75 1.10 27.51
N GLU A 47 26.90 0.56 27.87
CA GLU A 47 27.56 0.84 29.14
C GLU A 47 29.06 0.49 29.03
N ASP A 48 29.81 1.55 28.71
CA ASP A 48 30.89 1.96 29.59
C ASP A 48 32.18 1.11 29.63
N TYR A 49 32.89 1.07 28.51
CA TYR A 49 34.29 0.62 28.46
C TYR A 49 35.31 1.77 28.69
N ASP A 50 34.84 3.01 28.86
CA ASP A 50 35.69 4.20 29.01
C ASP A 50 35.73 4.79 30.44
N LEU A 51 34.71 4.62 31.31
CA LEU A 51 34.75 5.20 32.67
C LEU A 51 35.78 4.52 33.58
N VAL A 52 36.16 3.26 33.33
CA VAL A 52 37.21 2.60 34.14
C VAL A 52 38.60 3.18 33.84
N LYS A 53 38.86 3.64 32.61
CA LYS A 53 40.11 4.32 32.24
C LYS A 53 40.09 5.80 32.65
N ILE A 54 38.94 6.46 32.51
CA ILE A 54 38.74 7.86 32.92
C ILE A 54 38.83 8.02 34.44
N LYS A 55 38.32 7.06 35.25
CA LYS A 55 38.45 7.11 36.72
C LYS A 55 39.90 7.02 37.20
N LYS A 56 40.77 6.27 36.51
CA LYS A 56 42.21 6.24 36.83
C LYS A 56 42.92 7.53 36.43
N PHE A 57 42.51 8.18 35.35
CA PHE A 57 43.12 9.45 34.90
C PHE A 57 42.66 10.66 35.72
N ALA A 58 41.39 10.69 36.15
CA ALA A 58 40.81 11.78 36.94
C ALA A 58 41.41 11.87 38.36
N SER A 59 41.79 10.74 38.96
CA SER A 59 42.39 10.74 40.31
C SER A 59 43.80 11.36 40.36
N THR A 60 44.52 11.37 39.24
CA THR A 60 45.88 11.93 39.14
C THR A 60 45.87 13.45 38.90
N ILE A 61 44.82 13.97 38.28
CA ILE A 61 44.68 15.41 37.99
C ILE A 61 44.18 16.18 39.22
N PHE A 62 43.39 15.54 40.10
CA PHE A 62 42.75 16.23 41.23
C PHE A 62 43.71 16.63 42.37
N THR A 63 44.90 16.03 42.46
CA THR A 63 45.92 16.42 43.46
C THR A 63 46.77 17.62 43.04
N TRP A 64 46.67 18.10 41.80
CA TRP A 64 47.47 19.23 41.29
C TRP A 64 46.74 20.59 41.31
N PHE A 65 45.41 20.59 41.50
CA PHE A 65 44.56 21.80 41.39
C PHE A 65 44.27 22.53 42.71
N ALA A 66 45.03 22.26 43.78
CA ALA A 66 44.86 22.94 45.07
C ALA A 66 45.63 24.28 45.20
N PHE A 67 46.13 24.87 44.10
CA PHE A 67 46.82 26.16 44.14
C PHE A 67 46.18 27.18 43.18
N SER A 68 45.56 28.19 43.79
CA SER A 68 45.07 29.45 43.21
C SER A 68 43.87 29.37 42.26
N SER A 69 42.73 29.90 42.73
CA SER A 69 41.41 29.95 42.09
C SER A 69 41.33 30.74 40.77
N VAL A 70 42.42 31.34 40.29
CA VAL A 70 42.44 32.22 39.11
C VAL A 70 42.72 31.45 37.81
N VAL A 71 43.60 30.45 37.84
CA VAL A 71 44.01 29.70 36.65
C VAL A 71 42.88 28.86 36.02
N PRO A 72 42.05 28.10 36.79
CA PRO A 72 40.97 27.31 36.18
C PRO A 72 39.86 28.19 35.58
N PHE A 73 39.65 29.41 36.09
CA PHE A 73 38.65 30.34 35.55
C PHE A 73 39.07 30.91 34.19
N ILE A 74 40.36 31.24 34.01
CA ILE A 74 40.89 31.73 32.73
C ILE A 74 40.83 30.63 31.66
N ILE A 75 41.16 29.39 32.01
CA ILE A 75 41.07 28.25 31.09
C ILE A 75 39.62 28.00 30.66
N PHE A 76 38.67 28.09 31.61
CA PHE A 76 37.24 27.95 31.31
C PHE A 76 36.74 29.02 30.34
N LEU A 77 37.11 30.29 30.55
CA LEU A 77 36.74 31.38 29.64
C LEU A 77 37.33 31.20 28.23
N PHE A 78 38.55 30.70 28.13
CA PHE A 78 39.19 30.45 26.84
C PHE A 78 38.49 29.34 26.07
N ILE A 79 38.15 28.22 26.73
CA ILE A 79 37.41 27.11 26.12
C ILE A 79 36.01 27.58 25.69
N PHE A 80 35.33 28.36 26.54
CA PHE A 80 34.01 28.90 26.22
C PHE A 80 34.04 29.81 24.98
N GLY A 81 35.04 30.69 24.88
CA GLY A 81 35.24 31.55 23.71
C GLY A 81 35.44 30.78 22.40
N VAL A 82 36.22 29.69 22.43
CA VAL A 82 36.46 28.84 21.25
C VAL A 82 35.19 28.13 20.80
N VAL A 83 34.37 27.62 21.74
CA VAL A 83 33.10 26.95 21.42
C VAL A 83 32.11 27.93 20.78
N VAL A 84 31.96 29.13 21.34
CA VAL A 84 31.08 30.17 20.79
C VAL A 84 31.53 30.55 19.37
N PHE A 85 32.84 30.67 19.14
CA PHE A 85 33.39 31.00 17.84
C PHE A 85 33.12 29.91 16.78
N MET A 86 33.27 28.62 17.14
CA MET A 86 32.94 27.51 16.24
C MET A 86 31.44 27.49 15.88
N ILE A 87 30.55 27.81 16.82
CA ILE A 87 29.11 27.90 16.57
C ILE A 87 28.80 29.03 15.59
N ILE A 88 29.40 30.21 15.77
CA ILE A 88 29.20 31.36 14.88
C ILE A 88 29.69 31.05 13.44
N MET A 89 30.86 30.42 13.29
CA MET A 89 31.36 30.00 11.98
C MET A 89 30.51 28.89 11.35
N GLY A 90 30.00 27.94 12.15
CA GLY A 90 29.13 26.86 11.68
C GLY A 90 27.80 27.37 11.14
N ILE A 91 27.18 28.34 11.85
CA ILE A 91 25.91 28.95 11.42
C ILE A 91 26.10 29.76 10.13
N GLY A 92 27.21 30.50 9.99
CA GLY A 92 27.53 31.27 8.78
C GLY A 92 27.64 30.39 7.53
N ASN A 93 28.36 29.26 7.63
CA ASN A 93 28.50 28.32 6.52
C ASN A 93 27.20 27.55 6.21
N PHE A 94 26.36 27.31 7.22
CA PHE A 94 25.07 26.65 7.02
C PHE A 94 24.07 27.54 6.26
N ILE A 95 24.01 28.84 6.59
CA ILE A 95 23.12 29.79 5.92
C ILE A 95 23.50 29.98 4.45
N ASP A 96 24.79 30.17 4.14
CA ASP A 96 25.26 30.34 2.76
C ASP A 96 25.01 29.07 1.90
N SER A 97 25.21 27.88 2.49
CA SER A 97 24.90 26.63 1.79
C SER A 97 23.41 26.46 1.48
N ASN A 98 22.53 26.94 2.38
CA ASN A 98 21.09 26.79 2.21
C ASN A 98 20.55 27.77 1.15
N GLU A 99 21.08 28.99 1.12
CA GLU A 99 20.72 29.98 0.09
C GLU A 99 21.20 29.53 -1.30
N LYS A 100 22.40 28.95 -1.38
CA LYS A 100 22.93 28.38 -2.63
C LYS A 100 22.13 27.16 -3.10
N PHE A 101 21.62 26.33 -2.18
CA PHE A 101 20.76 25.19 -2.49
C PHE A 101 19.40 25.62 -3.05
N LEU A 102 18.76 26.65 -2.46
CA LEU A 102 17.47 27.17 -2.94
C LEU A 102 17.58 27.89 -4.29
N ARG A 103 18.74 28.50 -4.58
CA ARG A 103 19.00 29.13 -5.89
C ARG A 103 19.27 28.13 -7.01
N THR A 104 19.85 26.97 -6.71
CA THR A 104 20.13 25.93 -7.72
C THR A 104 18.98 24.94 -7.90
N ASN A 105 18.15 24.74 -6.88
CA ASN A 105 16.93 23.94 -6.93
C ASN A 105 15.74 24.83 -6.55
N PRO A 106 15.19 25.62 -7.50
CA PRO A 106 13.92 26.28 -7.24
C PRO A 106 12.92 25.21 -6.82
N ILE A 107 12.14 25.49 -5.78
CA ILE A 107 11.00 24.66 -5.39
C ILE A 107 10.02 24.75 -6.56
N VAL A 108 10.16 23.83 -7.52
CA VAL A 108 9.15 23.63 -8.54
C VAL A 108 7.92 23.17 -7.77
N GLU A 109 6.92 24.03 -7.70
CA GLU A 109 5.61 23.70 -7.15
C GLU A 109 5.14 22.45 -7.90
N GLN A 110 5.28 21.28 -7.27
CA GLN A 110 4.92 20.01 -7.89
C GLN A 110 3.42 20.08 -8.12
N LYS A 111 3.04 20.23 -9.39
CA LYS A 111 1.64 20.26 -9.79
C LYS A 111 0.99 18.98 -9.28
N LYS A 112 0.13 19.09 -8.25
CA LYS A 112 -0.55 17.94 -7.65
C LYS A 112 -1.36 17.27 -8.77
N ASP A 113 -1.08 15.99 -9.01
CA ASP A 113 -1.83 15.18 -9.98
C ASP A 113 -3.34 15.29 -9.70
N LYS A 114 -4.12 15.51 -10.75
CA LYS A 114 -5.59 15.46 -10.69
C LYS A 114 -6.06 14.05 -11.08
N TYR A 115 -7.09 13.56 -10.40
CA TYR A 115 -7.64 12.23 -10.61
C TYR A 115 -9.11 12.32 -11.04
N VAL A 116 -9.58 11.30 -11.76
CA VAL A 116 -10.98 11.13 -12.13
C VAL A 116 -11.82 10.96 -10.87
N THR A 117 -12.92 11.70 -10.80
CA THR A 117 -13.85 11.74 -9.67
C THR A 117 -15.29 11.48 -10.11
N GLU A 118 -15.57 11.59 -11.40
CA GLU A 118 -16.89 11.32 -11.98
C GLU A 118 -16.73 10.57 -13.31
N ILE A 119 -17.67 9.67 -13.61
CA ILE A 119 -17.68 8.91 -14.87
C ILE A 119 -17.76 9.85 -16.09
N SER A 120 -18.46 10.98 -15.95
CA SER A 120 -18.61 12.03 -16.97
C SER A 120 -17.30 12.67 -17.43
N GLN A 121 -16.23 12.55 -16.63
CA GLN A 121 -14.90 13.08 -16.95
C GLN A 121 -14.11 12.17 -17.91
N ILE A 122 -14.56 10.94 -18.11
CA ILE A 122 -13.94 10.00 -19.05
C ILE A 122 -14.53 10.28 -20.43
N ASP A 123 -13.72 10.85 -21.31
CA ASP A 123 -14.15 11.15 -22.67
C ASP A 123 -14.39 9.87 -23.49
N GLU A 124 -15.24 9.97 -24.51
CA GLU A 124 -15.67 8.84 -25.35
C GLU A 124 -14.50 8.07 -25.96
N LYS A 125 -13.44 8.75 -26.42
CA LYS A 125 -12.28 8.07 -27.01
C LYS A 125 -11.49 7.29 -25.98
N THR A 126 -11.32 7.85 -24.78
CA THR A 126 -10.68 7.13 -23.67
C THR A 126 -11.53 5.94 -23.23
N LEU A 127 -12.85 6.10 -23.18
CA LEU A 127 -13.77 5.01 -22.88
C LEU A 127 -13.68 3.87 -23.92
N GLU A 128 -13.64 4.18 -25.22
CA GLU A 128 -13.43 3.19 -26.27
C GLU A 128 -12.12 2.40 -26.10
N ILE A 129 -11.03 3.08 -25.70
CA ILE A 129 -9.74 2.44 -25.43
C ILE A 129 -9.85 1.49 -24.23
N ILE A 130 -10.46 1.95 -23.13
CA ILE A 130 -10.69 1.14 -21.93
C ILE A 130 -11.48 -0.12 -22.29
N GLN A 131 -12.61 0.05 -22.98
CA GLN A 131 -13.49 -1.06 -23.34
C GLN A 131 -12.82 -2.06 -24.29
N LYS A 132 -12.04 -1.56 -25.25
CA LYS A 132 -11.27 -2.41 -26.17
C LYS A 132 -10.24 -3.25 -25.43
N GLU A 133 -9.48 -2.66 -24.51
CA GLU A 133 -8.51 -3.39 -23.70
C GLU A 133 -9.19 -4.35 -22.72
N SER A 134 -10.33 -3.97 -22.13
CA SER A 134 -11.13 -4.86 -21.28
C SER A 134 -11.58 -6.10 -22.01
N LEU A 135 -12.19 -5.94 -23.19
CA LEU A 135 -12.63 -7.06 -24.03
C LEU A 135 -11.47 -7.97 -24.43
N LYS A 136 -10.32 -7.38 -24.81
CA LYS A 136 -9.11 -8.16 -25.11
C LYS A 136 -8.67 -8.99 -23.92
N LYS A 137 -8.68 -8.44 -22.70
CA LYS A 137 -8.32 -9.17 -21.47
C LYS A 137 -9.32 -10.29 -21.18
N LEU A 138 -10.62 -10.01 -21.24
CA LEU A 138 -11.68 -10.99 -21.00
C LEU A 138 -11.64 -12.15 -22.02
N ASN A 139 -11.46 -11.86 -23.30
CA ASN A 139 -11.35 -12.87 -24.35
C ASN A 139 -10.08 -13.75 -24.23
N ASN A 140 -9.03 -13.23 -23.60
CA ASN A 140 -7.80 -13.98 -23.36
C ASN A 140 -7.86 -14.85 -22.09
N GLN A 141 -8.92 -14.75 -21.29
CA GLN A 141 -9.08 -15.60 -20.12
C GLN A 141 -9.39 -17.02 -20.54
N ARG A 142 -8.80 -17.99 -19.83
CA ARG A 142 -9.11 -19.41 -20.06
C ARG A 142 -10.45 -19.73 -19.43
N GLU A 143 -11.26 -20.46 -20.18
CA GLU A 143 -12.52 -21.06 -19.74
C GLU A 143 -12.40 -22.58 -19.88
N PHE A 144 -12.95 -23.32 -18.93
CA PHE A 144 -13.02 -24.78 -18.99
C PHE A 144 -14.50 -25.18 -18.96
N ILE A 145 -15.07 -25.28 -20.15
CA ILE A 145 -16.46 -25.66 -20.39
C ILE A 145 -16.50 -26.89 -21.30
N SER A 146 -17.55 -27.69 -21.18
CA SER A 146 -17.77 -28.82 -22.09
C SER A 146 -18.11 -28.33 -23.50
N SER A 147 -17.85 -29.17 -24.50
CA SER A 147 -18.06 -28.85 -25.92
C SER A 147 -19.53 -28.68 -26.30
N ASP A 148 -20.47 -29.17 -25.48
CA ASP A 148 -21.91 -28.99 -25.66
C ASP A 148 -22.44 -27.67 -25.10
N ILE A 149 -21.64 -26.96 -24.30
CA ILE A 149 -21.96 -25.63 -23.78
C ILE A 149 -21.48 -24.58 -24.76
N LYS A 150 -22.42 -23.79 -25.28
CA LYS A 150 -22.12 -22.63 -26.13
C LYS A 150 -22.05 -21.38 -25.27
N SER A 151 -21.13 -20.49 -25.60
CA SER A 151 -21.03 -19.18 -24.96
C SER A 151 -21.25 -18.07 -25.98
N SER A 152 -21.88 -16.97 -25.56
CA SER A 152 -22.01 -15.75 -26.37
C SER A 152 -20.71 -14.96 -26.39
N ASP A 153 -20.65 -13.90 -27.20
CA ASP A 153 -19.63 -12.87 -27.01
C ASP A 153 -19.88 -12.09 -25.72
N TRP A 154 -18.83 -11.43 -25.20
CA TRP A 154 -18.95 -10.47 -24.11
C TRP A 154 -19.71 -9.23 -24.58
N THR A 155 -20.69 -8.80 -23.78
CA THR A 155 -21.49 -7.60 -24.03
C THR A 155 -21.30 -6.62 -22.89
N TYR A 156 -21.18 -5.33 -23.21
CA TYR A 156 -20.98 -4.29 -22.21
C TYR A 156 -22.22 -4.16 -21.32
N ALA A 157 -22.01 -4.16 -20.00
CA ALA A 157 -23.09 -4.07 -19.01
C ALA A 157 -23.10 -2.71 -18.29
N GLY A 158 -21.93 -2.08 -18.11
CA GLY A 158 -21.80 -0.81 -17.44
C GLY A 158 -20.44 -0.63 -16.77
N MET A 159 -20.30 0.39 -15.94
CA MET A 159 -19.13 0.58 -15.09
C MET A 159 -19.48 1.05 -13.68
N TYR A 160 -18.65 0.70 -12.71
CA TYR A 160 -18.59 1.34 -11.40
C TYR A 160 -17.34 2.21 -11.31
N LEU A 161 -17.47 3.44 -10.81
CA LEU A 161 -16.35 4.27 -10.41
C LEU A 161 -16.37 4.45 -8.90
N LEU A 162 -15.30 3.99 -8.26
CA LEU A 162 -15.04 4.12 -6.84
C LEU A 162 -14.04 5.25 -6.65
N VAL A 163 -14.39 6.27 -5.87
CA VAL A 163 -13.53 7.42 -5.56
C VAL A 163 -13.25 7.42 -4.07
N ASN A 164 -11.98 7.44 -3.69
CA ASN A 164 -11.60 7.36 -2.29
C ASN A 164 -12.19 8.54 -1.51
N LYS A 165 -12.79 8.26 -0.34
CA LYS A 165 -13.31 9.31 0.55
C LYS A 165 -12.19 10.11 1.19
N ASP A 166 -11.04 9.46 1.41
CA ASP A 166 -9.88 10.05 2.04
C ASP A 166 -8.74 10.20 1.04
N ASP A 167 -8.08 11.35 1.08
CA ASP A 167 -6.84 11.61 0.34
C ASP A 167 -5.64 10.80 0.91
N SER A 168 -5.87 9.64 1.51
CA SER A 168 -4.83 8.74 2.02
C SER A 168 -4.07 8.05 0.87
N VAL A 169 -2.80 7.70 1.12
CA VAL A 169 -1.91 7.07 0.12
C VAL A 169 -1.95 5.54 0.18
N PHE A 170 -2.70 4.96 1.13
CA PHE A 170 -2.74 3.50 1.33
C PHE A 170 -3.67 2.77 0.37
N PHE A 171 -4.53 3.52 -0.32
CA PHE A 171 -5.57 3.01 -1.18
C PHE A 171 -5.53 3.76 -2.51
N ASP A 172 -6.00 3.12 -3.58
CA ASP A 172 -6.12 3.76 -4.89
C ASP A 172 -7.01 5.01 -4.76
N ARG A 173 -6.60 6.11 -5.41
CA ARG A 173 -7.34 7.39 -5.41
C ARG A 173 -8.71 7.22 -6.02
N ASN A 174 -8.77 6.43 -7.08
CA ASN A 174 -9.99 5.93 -7.67
C ASN A 174 -9.77 4.53 -8.24
N ALA A 175 -10.88 3.82 -8.47
CA ALA A 175 -10.88 2.57 -9.20
C ALA A 175 -12.11 2.48 -10.11
N LEU A 176 -11.89 2.26 -11.40
CA LEU A 176 -12.94 2.02 -12.39
C LEU A 176 -13.08 0.52 -12.64
N TYR A 177 -14.27 -0.01 -12.46
CA TYR A 177 -14.63 -1.39 -12.77
C TYR A 177 -15.47 -1.39 -14.04
N ASP A 178 -14.87 -1.82 -15.14
CA ASP A 178 -15.51 -1.92 -16.44
C ASP A 178 -16.19 -3.30 -16.54
N VAL A 179 -17.51 -3.35 -16.68
CA VAL A 179 -18.32 -4.56 -16.45
C VAL A 179 -18.93 -5.06 -17.75
N TYR A 180 -18.79 -6.37 -17.96
CA TYR A 180 -19.32 -7.09 -19.11
C TYR A 180 -20.12 -8.30 -18.65
N LYS A 181 -20.98 -8.79 -19.54
CA LYS A 181 -21.74 -10.01 -19.34
C LYS A 181 -21.67 -10.94 -20.53
N LYS A 182 -21.74 -12.25 -20.26
CA LYS A 182 -21.67 -13.34 -21.24
C LYS A 182 -22.67 -14.43 -20.86
N SER A 183 -23.38 -14.97 -21.83
CA SER A 183 -24.34 -16.07 -21.60
C SER A 183 -23.74 -17.42 -21.95
N TYR A 184 -24.07 -18.44 -21.16
CA TYR A 184 -23.70 -19.84 -21.39
C TYR A 184 -24.96 -20.69 -21.49
N ASN A 185 -25.10 -21.42 -22.61
CA ASN A 185 -26.29 -22.20 -22.93
C ASN A 185 -25.90 -23.56 -23.51
N GLY A 186 -26.43 -24.65 -22.94
CA GLY A 186 -26.20 -26.01 -23.43
C GLY A 186 -26.25 -27.05 -22.32
N GLY A 187 -26.63 -28.29 -22.64
CA GLY A 187 -26.89 -29.32 -21.64
C GLY A 187 -27.96 -28.88 -20.64
N SER A 188 -27.62 -28.93 -19.34
CA SER A 188 -28.44 -28.38 -18.24
C SER A 188 -28.07 -26.94 -17.84
N VAL A 189 -27.19 -26.27 -18.59
CA VAL A 189 -26.70 -24.93 -18.29
C VAL A 189 -27.50 -23.89 -19.08
N ASN A 190 -28.05 -22.92 -18.36
CA ASN A 190 -28.58 -21.67 -18.87
C ASN A 190 -28.26 -20.59 -17.83
N MET A 191 -27.19 -19.84 -18.04
CA MET A 191 -26.70 -18.85 -17.08
C MET A 191 -26.12 -17.63 -17.77
N GLU A 192 -26.19 -16.50 -17.09
CA GLU A 192 -25.48 -15.27 -17.44
C GLU A 192 -24.36 -15.05 -16.43
N VAL A 193 -23.18 -14.69 -16.91
CA VAL A 193 -21.99 -14.44 -16.10
C VAL A 193 -21.59 -12.99 -16.27
N TYR A 194 -21.31 -12.31 -15.16
CA TYR A 194 -20.82 -10.94 -15.12
C TYR A 194 -19.34 -10.93 -14.76
N ALA A 195 -18.51 -10.26 -15.54
CA ALA A 195 -17.08 -10.10 -15.26
C ALA A 195 -16.69 -8.63 -15.30
N THR A 196 -15.60 -8.29 -14.64
CA THR A 196 -15.09 -6.92 -14.63
C THR A 196 -13.58 -6.83 -14.75
N ILE A 197 -13.13 -5.76 -15.39
CA ILE A 197 -11.73 -5.33 -15.42
C ILE A 197 -11.59 -4.09 -14.55
N ARG A 198 -10.70 -4.16 -13.56
CA ARG A 198 -10.40 -3.05 -12.65
C ARG A 198 -9.26 -2.20 -13.20
N TYR A 199 -9.46 -0.89 -13.27
CA TYR A 199 -8.46 0.14 -13.56
C TYR A 199 -8.29 1.02 -12.32
N GLU A 200 -7.06 1.41 -12.00
CA GLU A 200 -6.71 2.12 -10.77
C GLU A 200 -6.03 3.46 -11.11
N ASP A 201 -6.19 4.44 -10.21
CA ASP A 201 -5.48 5.73 -10.26
C ASP A 201 -5.61 6.46 -11.61
N LEU A 202 -6.83 6.53 -12.12
CA LEU A 202 -7.14 7.25 -13.35
C LEU A 202 -6.87 8.74 -13.18
N LYS A 203 -5.80 9.24 -13.81
CA LYS A 203 -5.39 10.65 -13.80
C LYS A 203 -6.11 11.48 -14.86
N LEU A 204 -6.53 12.67 -14.46
CA LEU A 204 -7.04 13.72 -15.33
C LEU A 204 -5.87 14.64 -15.74
N MET A 205 -5.60 14.69 -17.03
CA MET A 205 -4.56 15.49 -17.65
C MET A 205 -5.00 16.95 -17.79
N ASP A 206 -4.04 17.84 -18.06
CA ASP A 206 -4.28 19.29 -18.19
C ASP A 206 -5.21 19.67 -19.34
N ASP A 207 -5.28 18.83 -20.38
CA ASP A 207 -6.19 18.99 -21.51
C ASP A 207 -7.59 18.40 -21.25
N GLY A 208 -7.85 17.98 -20.00
CA GLY A 208 -9.11 17.36 -19.58
C GLY A 208 -9.26 15.90 -20.01
N LYS A 209 -8.25 15.30 -20.66
CA LYS A 209 -8.29 13.89 -21.02
C LYS A 209 -7.87 13.02 -19.86
N VAL A 210 -8.30 11.77 -19.86
CA VAL A 210 -7.83 10.79 -18.90
C VAL A 210 -6.57 10.12 -19.46
N SER A 211 -5.54 9.94 -18.62
CA SER A 211 -4.33 9.18 -19.03
C SER A 211 -4.74 7.77 -19.49
N THR A 212 -3.92 7.05 -20.24
CA THR A 212 -4.25 5.68 -20.71
C THR A 212 -3.26 4.62 -20.24
N SER A 213 -2.27 4.99 -19.43
CA SER A 213 -1.26 4.08 -18.89
C SER A 213 -1.81 3.28 -17.70
N TYR A 214 -2.65 2.27 -17.96
CA TYR A 214 -3.26 1.48 -16.88
C TYR A 214 -3.05 -0.02 -17.02
N ASN A 215 -2.81 -0.66 -15.89
CA ASN A 215 -2.77 -2.12 -15.77
C ASN A 215 -4.12 -2.63 -15.27
N GLY A 216 -5.02 -2.94 -16.21
CA GLY A 216 -6.30 -3.55 -15.84
C GLY A 216 -6.12 -4.95 -15.23
N TYR A 217 -6.77 -5.27 -14.11
CA TYR A 217 -6.77 -6.63 -13.54
C TYR A 217 -8.10 -7.32 -13.78
N THR A 218 -8.05 -8.64 -14.03
CA THR A 218 -9.25 -9.48 -14.10
C THR A 218 -9.62 -9.97 -12.71
N TYR A 219 -10.91 -10.00 -12.39
CA TYR A 219 -11.39 -10.52 -11.11
C TYR A 219 -12.03 -11.91 -11.22
N ALA A 220 -12.03 -12.55 -10.04
CA ALA A 220 -12.16 -13.96 -9.68
C ALA A 220 -12.84 -14.98 -10.62
N PRO A 221 -12.40 -16.24 -10.54
CA PRO A 221 -13.09 -17.35 -11.16
C PRO A 221 -14.41 -17.76 -10.50
N MET A 222 -15.34 -18.22 -11.33
CA MET A 222 -16.55 -18.92 -10.95
C MET A 222 -16.45 -20.40 -11.33
N LEU A 223 -16.76 -21.26 -10.36
CA LEU A 223 -16.96 -22.69 -10.57
C LEU A 223 -18.45 -22.99 -10.61
N PHE A 224 -18.88 -23.82 -11.55
CA PHE A 224 -20.24 -24.34 -11.61
C PHE A 224 -20.26 -25.82 -11.96
N VAL A 225 -21.37 -26.50 -11.64
CA VAL A 225 -21.54 -27.94 -11.88
C VAL A 225 -22.63 -28.16 -12.93
N SER A 226 -22.36 -29.01 -13.91
CA SER A 226 -23.38 -29.46 -14.88
C SER A 226 -23.12 -30.91 -15.27
N GLY A 227 -24.18 -31.73 -15.33
CA GLY A 227 -24.07 -33.16 -15.64
C GLY A 227 -23.13 -33.95 -14.72
N GLY A 228 -22.92 -33.52 -13.46
CA GLY A 228 -21.99 -34.15 -12.53
C GLY A 228 -20.50 -33.78 -12.73
N HIS A 229 -20.19 -32.87 -13.65
CA HIS A 229 -18.84 -32.37 -13.89
C HIS A 229 -18.68 -30.92 -13.43
N TYR A 230 -17.46 -30.57 -13.01
CA TYR A 230 -17.09 -29.21 -12.64
C TYR A 230 -16.57 -28.44 -13.86
N TYR A 231 -17.12 -27.26 -14.07
CA TYR A 231 -16.71 -26.32 -15.09
C TYR A 231 -16.25 -25.01 -14.45
N TYR A 232 -15.47 -24.26 -15.20
CA TYR A 232 -14.85 -23.02 -14.75
C TYR A 232 -15.02 -21.94 -15.82
N VAL A 233 -15.50 -20.78 -15.39
CA VAL A 233 -15.56 -19.53 -16.17
C VAL A 233 -15.12 -18.37 -15.26
N ASN A 234 -14.76 -17.22 -15.81
CA ASN A 234 -14.36 -16.08 -15.00
C ASN A 234 -15.54 -15.11 -14.87
N GLY A 235 -15.85 -14.70 -13.64
CA GLY A 235 -16.96 -13.79 -13.35
C GLY A 235 -17.82 -14.21 -12.15
N TYR A 236 -19.06 -13.74 -12.15
CA TYR A 236 -20.05 -13.85 -11.08
C TYR A 236 -21.41 -14.24 -11.66
N ASP A 237 -22.24 -14.91 -10.88
CA ASP A 237 -23.52 -15.49 -11.34
C ASP A 237 -24.62 -14.45 -11.62
N SER A 238 -24.40 -13.21 -11.19
CA SER A 238 -25.32 -12.10 -11.37
C SER A 238 -24.61 -10.76 -11.19
N ASN A 239 -25.26 -9.69 -11.66
CA ASN A 239 -24.82 -8.31 -11.44
C ASN A 239 -24.78 -7.96 -9.94
N GLU A 240 -25.75 -8.45 -9.17
CA GLU A 240 -25.81 -8.27 -7.72
C GLU A 240 -24.69 -9.04 -7.01
N ASP A 241 -24.37 -10.28 -7.41
CA ASP A 241 -23.26 -11.03 -6.83
C ASP A 241 -21.90 -10.39 -7.09
N LEU A 242 -21.69 -9.88 -8.32
CA LEU A 242 -20.52 -9.06 -8.66
C LEU A 242 -20.43 -7.85 -7.71
N PHE A 243 -21.52 -7.10 -7.57
CA PHE A 243 -21.56 -5.95 -6.67
C PHE A 243 -21.23 -6.35 -5.23
N ASN A 244 -21.90 -7.37 -4.69
CA ASN A 244 -21.74 -7.80 -3.31
C ASN A 244 -20.32 -8.30 -2.99
N LYS A 245 -19.65 -8.99 -3.94
CA LYS A 245 -18.31 -9.54 -3.73
C LYS A 245 -17.18 -8.57 -4.05
N VAL A 246 -17.36 -7.68 -5.03
CA VAL A 246 -16.29 -6.82 -5.55
C VAL A 246 -16.40 -5.38 -5.07
N ILE A 247 -17.63 -4.88 -4.95
CA ILE A 247 -17.92 -3.45 -4.78
C ILE A 247 -18.38 -3.13 -3.36
N ARG A 248 -19.33 -3.90 -2.81
CA ARG A 248 -19.96 -3.65 -1.49
C ARG A 248 -18.93 -3.53 -0.36
N ASN A 249 -17.91 -4.39 -0.36
CA ASN A 249 -16.87 -4.39 0.68
C ASN A 249 -15.95 -3.15 0.66
N LYS A 250 -16.08 -2.28 -0.35
CA LYS A 250 -15.33 -1.02 -0.50
C LYS A 250 -16.17 0.22 -0.16
N THR A 251 -17.44 0.05 0.15
CA THR A 251 -18.38 1.16 0.46
C THR A 251 -17.97 1.98 1.68
N SER A 252 -17.22 1.42 2.62
CA SER A 252 -16.68 2.17 3.77
C SER A 252 -15.68 3.23 3.32
N ASP A 253 -14.80 2.87 2.38
CA ASP A 253 -13.61 3.65 2.03
C ASP A 253 -13.81 4.50 0.77
N TYR A 254 -14.79 4.14 -0.07
CA TYR A 254 -15.03 4.75 -1.37
C TYR A 254 -16.45 5.30 -1.52
N ASN A 255 -16.56 6.45 -2.18
CA ASN A 255 -17.80 6.91 -2.80
C ASN A 255 -17.99 6.14 -4.10
N ILE A 256 -19.18 5.58 -4.31
CA ILE A 256 -19.47 4.69 -5.44
C ILE A 256 -20.44 5.37 -6.38
N SER A 257 -20.09 5.40 -7.67
CA SER A 257 -20.96 5.81 -8.75
C SER A 257 -21.03 4.70 -9.80
N SER A 258 -22.13 4.62 -10.53
CA SER A 258 -22.32 3.60 -11.56
C SER A 258 -23.08 4.15 -12.77
N THR A 259 -22.91 3.51 -13.92
CA THR A 259 -23.81 3.73 -15.06
C THR A 259 -25.14 3.00 -14.85
N ASN A 260 -26.16 3.40 -15.62
CA ASN A 260 -27.44 2.69 -15.67
C ASN A 260 -27.25 1.22 -16.06
N GLY A 261 -28.09 0.34 -15.52
CA GLY A 261 -28.07 -1.10 -15.82
C GLY A 261 -27.22 -1.94 -14.87
N LEU A 262 -26.49 -1.31 -13.94
CA LEU A 262 -25.75 -1.97 -12.89
C LEU A 262 -26.52 -1.99 -11.57
N TYR A 263 -26.30 -3.05 -10.77
CA TYR A 263 -26.92 -3.17 -9.47
C TYR A 263 -26.28 -2.17 -8.50
N VAL A 264 -27.10 -1.43 -7.76
CA VAL A 264 -26.68 -0.59 -6.65
C VAL A 264 -27.64 -0.84 -5.49
N GLU A 265 -27.14 -0.76 -4.26
CA GLU A 265 -28.02 -0.82 -3.09
C GLU A 265 -28.97 0.38 -3.09
N SER A 266 -30.27 0.10 -2.96
CA SER A 266 -31.35 1.08 -2.84
C SER A 266 -31.43 1.69 -1.45
#